data_AF-A0A858WXN4-F1
#
_entry.id   AF-A0A858WXN4-F1
#
_cell.length_a   1.000
_cell.length_b   1.000
_cell.length_c   1.000
_cell.angle_alpha   90.00
_cell.angle_beta   90.00
_cell.angle_gamma   90.00
#
_symmetry.space_group_name_H-M   'P 1'
#
loop_
_entity.id
_entity.type
_entity.pdbx_description
1 polymer ?
#
loop_
_entity_poly.entity_id
_entity_poly.type
_entity_poly.pdbx_seq_one_letter_code
_entity_poly.pdbx_strand_id
1 'polypeptide(L)' 'MPFSGRGYDPETIAYLVQCLDVAMEKACRATGSPPSDDLRKRLALAIMEGVDTDLGNQDDLIDFALRSLPELRARLAN' A
#
# COMPACT_ATOMS: atom_id res chain seq x y z
N MET A 1 -21.79 0.99 1.07
CA MET A 1 -20.37 0.64 0.94
C MET A 1 -20.09 0.51 -0.56
N PRO A 2 -19.53 1.51 -1.25
CA PRO A 2 -19.25 1.38 -2.67
C PRO A 2 -17.87 0.72 -2.82
N PHE A 3 -17.84 -0.61 -2.76
CA PHE A 3 -16.82 -1.33 -3.51
C PHE A 3 -17.36 -1.34 -4.93
N SER A 4 -16.83 -0.48 -5.79
CA SER A 4 -17.12 -0.48 -7.22
C SER A 4 -17.06 -1.93 -7.68
N GLY A 5 -18.17 -2.50 -8.15
CA GLY A 5 -18.29 -3.92 -8.53
C GLY A 5 -17.48 -4.31 -9.77
N ARG A 6 -16.36 -3.64 -10.04
CA ARG A 6 -15.33 -4.07 -10.96
C ARG A 6 -14.47 -5.09 -10.22
N GLY A 7 -14.67 -6.37 -10.53
CA GLY A 7 -13.63 -7.34 -10.23
C GLY A 7 -12.35 -6.88 -10.91
N TYR A 8 -11.29 -6.68 -10.13
CA TYR A 8 -9.96 -6.47 -10.69
C TYR A 8 -9.61 -7.69 -11.54
N ASP A 9 -9.08 -7.45 -12.74
CA ASP A 9 -8.53 -8.53 -13.54
C ASP A 9 -7.33 -9.15 -12.80
N PRO A 10 -6.98 -10.42 -13.10
CA PRO A 10 -5.91 -11.11 -12.41
C PRO A 10 -4.54 -10.41 -12.50
N GLU A 11 -4.29 -9.67 -13.59
CA GLU A 11 -3.02 -8.93 -13.77
C GLU A 11 -2.97 -7.74 -12.83
N THR A 12 -4.08 -7.00 -12.68
CA THR A 12 -4.20 -5.92 -11.70
C THR A 12 -4.07 -6.44 -10.28
N ILE A 13 -4.67 -7.59 -9.95
CA ILE A 13 -4.49 -8.20 -8.61
C ILE A 13 -3.02 -8.55 -8.37
N ALA A 14 -2.35 -9.18 -9.35
CA ALA A 14 -0.93 -9.53 -9.23
C ALA A 14 -0.05 -8.27 -9.07
N TYR A 15 -0.37 -7.21 -9.79
CA TYR A 15 0.30 -5.92 -9.69
C TYR A 15 0.13 -5.28 -8.31
N LEU A 16 -1.09 -5.25 -7.77
CA LEU A 16 -1.37 -4.74 -6.43
C LEU A 16 -0.67 -5.55 -5.33
N VAL A 17 -0.59 -6.87 -5.50
CA VAL A 17 0.15 -7.74 -4.59
C VAL A 17 1.65 -7.42 -4.61
N GLN A 18 2.24 -7.19 -5.79
CA GLN A 18 3.64 -6.75 -5.88
C GLN A 18 3.86 -5.39 -5.21
N CYS A 19 2.95 -4.43 -5.43
CA CYS A 19 3.01 -3.13 -4.75
C CYS A 19 2.98 -3.29 -3.23
N LEU A 20 2.10 -4.16 -2.73
CA LEU A 20 1.95 -4.44 -1.31
C LEU A 20 3.19 -5.07 -0.70
N ASP A 21 3.80 -6.05 -1.38
CA ASP A 21 4.99 -6.72 -0.88
C ASP A 21 6.18 -5.74 -0.79
N VAL A 22 6.35 -4.85 -1.78
CA VAL A 22 7.38 -3.80 -1.75
C VAL A 22 7.09 -2.76 -0.66
N ALA A 23 5.83 -2.33 -0.52
CA ALA A 23 5.43 -1.40 0.54
C ALA A 23 5.67 -2.00 1.94
N MET A 24 5.37 -3.28 2.13
CA MET A 24 5.67 -4.01 3.37
C MET A 24 7.16 -4.07 3.65
N GLU A 25 7.99 -4.37 2.66
CA GLU A 25 9.44 -4.40 2.85
C GLU A 25 9.98 -3.03 3.28
N LYS A 26 9.55 -1.96 2.58
CA LYS A 26 9.92 -0.57 2.92
C LYS A 26 9.43 -0.19 4.33
N ALA A 27 8.20 -0.56 4.68
CA ALA A 27 7.62 -0.29 5.99
C ALA A 27 8.35 -0.99 7.13
N CYS A 28 8.68 -2.28 6.95
CA CYS A 28 9.47 -3.06 7.93
C CYS A 28 10.88 -2.47 8.09
N ARG A 29 11.54 -2.08 6.99
CA ARG A 29 12.86 -1.43 7.04
C ARG A 29 12.80 -0.08 7.77
N ALA A 30 11.78 0.74 7.49
CA ALA A 30 11.62 2.05 8.11
C ALA A 30 11.29 1.95 9.61
N THR A 31 10.45 1.00 10.00
CA THR A 31 10.00 0.85 11.41
C THR A 31 10.90 -0.03 12.25
N GLY A 32 11.74 -0.86 11.63
CA GLY A 32 12.44 -1.97 12.29
C GLY A 32 11.47 -3.02 12.86
N SER A 33 10.19 -2.95 12.52
CA SER A 33 9.16 -3.84 13.04
C SER A 33 8.98 -5.03 12.10
N PRO A 34 8.70 -6.23 12.65
CA PRO A 34 8.43 -7.40 11.84
C PRO A 34 7.14 -7.19 11.01
N PRO A 35 7.03 -7.87 9.85
CA PRO A 35 5.81 -7.84 9.06
C PRO A 35 4.64 -8.36 9.90
N SER A 36 3.56 -7.59 9.99
CA SER A 36 2.33 -7.99 10.66
C SER A 36 1.16 -8.01 9.68
N ASP A 37 0.21 -8.90 9.92
CA ASP A 37 -1.01 -8.97 9.12
C ASP A 37 -1.83 -7.67 9.20
N ASP A 38 -1.79 -6.98 10.34
CA ASP A 38 -2.47 -5.69 10.51
C ASP A 38 -1.84 -4.61 9.62
N LEU A 39 -0.50 -4.50 9.63
CA LEU A 39 0.24 -3.59 8.77
C LEU A 39 -0.01 -3.90 7.29
N ARG A 40 0.01 -5.19 6.93
CA ARG A 40 -0.29 -5.64 5.57
C ARG A 40 -1.68 -5.23 5.12
N LYS A 41 -2.70 -5.41 5.97
CA LYS A 41 -4.08 -5.00 5.66
C LYS A 41 -4.19 -3.49 5.49
N ARG A 42 -3.56 -2.71 6.37
CA ARG A 42 -3.57 -1.25 6.29
C ARG A 42 -2.89 -0.73 5.02
N LEU A 43 -1.73 -1.28 4.66
CA LEU A 43 -1.06 -0.95 3.40
C LEU A 43 -1.89 -1.36 2.19
N ALA A 44 -2.51 -2.55 2.20
CA ALA A 44 -3.38 -2.99 1.12
C ALA A 44 -4.56 -2.04 0.90
N LEU A 45 -5.20 -1.58 1.99
CA LEU A 45 -6.28 -0.59 1.93
C LEU A 45 -5.79 0.72 1.32
N ALA A 46 -4.64 1.22 1.73
CA ALA A 46 -4.08 2.46 1.21
C ALA A 46 -3.65 2.35 -0.27
N ILE A 47 -3.12 1.21 -0.70
CA ILE A 47 -2.80 0.97 -2.12
C ILE A 47 -4.09 0.93 -2.96
N MET A 48 -5.14 0.25 -2.48
CA MET A 48 -6.44 0.23 -3.17
C MET A 48 -7.05 1.62 -3.28
N GLU A 49 -6.97 2.43 -2.21
CA GLU A 49 -7.40 3.83 -2.23
C GLU A 49 -6.57 4.66 -3.22
N GLY A 50 -5.26 4.42 -3.30
CA GLY A 50 -4.38 5.05 -4.28
C GLY A 50 -4.81 4.77 -5.72
N VAL A 51 -5.19 3.52 -6.02
CA VAL A 51 -5.71 3.13 -7.34
C VAL A 51 -7.05 3.82 -7.63
N ASP A 52 -7.94 3.91 -6.65
CA ASP A 52 -9.21 4.63 -6.80
C ASP A 52 -9.00 6.14 -7.05
N THR A 53 -7.87 6.71 -6.61
CA THR A 53 -7.47 8.10 -6.89
C THR A 53 -6.71 8.31 -8.20
N ASP A 54 -6.65 7.30 -9.07
CA ASP A 54 -5.98 7.34 -10.38
C ASP A 54 -4.44 7.53 -10.29
N LEU A 55 -3.83 7.05 -9.20
CA LEU A 55 -2.36 6.94 -9.12
C LEU A 55 -1.89 5.83 -10.06
N GLY A 56 -1.40 6.23 -11.24
CA GLY A 56 -1.05 5.31 -12.32
C GLY A 56 0.30 4.60 -12.22
N ASN A 57 1.16 4.98 -11.26
CA ASN A 57 2.50 4.41 -11.13
C ASN A 57 2.67 3.62 -9.82
N GLN A 58 3.45 2.54 -9.90
CA GLN A 58 3.77 1.67 -8.78
C GLN A 58 4.41 2.43 -7.61
N ASP A 59 5.38 3.29 -7.92
CA ASP A 59 6.10 4.07 -6.90
C ASP A 59 5.18 5.07 -6.21
N ASP A 60 4.27 5.71 -6.95
CA ASP A 60 3.30 6.65 -6.40
C ASP A 60 2.32 5.94 -5.45
N LEU A 61 1.87 4.73 -5.81
CA LEU A 61 1.01 3.89 -4.97
C LEU A 61 1.71 3.46 -3.68
N ILE A 62 2.97 3.05 -3.78
CA ILE A 62 3.78 2.64 -2.63
C ILE A 62 4.02 3.84 -1.71
N ASP A 63 4.44 4.98 -2.27
CA ASP A 63 4.70 6.20 -1.50
C ASP A 63 3.43 6.74 -0.84
N PHE A 64 2.28 6.69 -1.55
CA PHE A 64 0.98 7.01 -0.98
C PHE A 64 0.68 6.10 0.20
N ALA A 65 0.78 4.78 0.03
CA ALA A 65 0.49 3.81 1.08
C ALA A 65 1.37 4.00 2.33
N LEU A 66 2.66 4.26 2.13
CA LEU A 66 3.61 4.53 3.21
C LEU A 66 3.31 5.85 3.93
N ARG A 67 2.87 6.90 3.21
CA ARG A 67 2.53 8.21 3.80
C ARG A 67 1.16 8.25 4.48
N SER A 68 0.24 7.41 4.02
CA SER A 68 -1.11 7.27 4.59
C SER A 68 -1.10 6.67 5.99
N LEU A 69 -0.03 5.94 6.36
CA LEU A 69 0.13 5.40 7.71
C LEU A 69 0.91 6.38 8.61
N PRO A 70 0.33 6.87 9.71
CA PRO A 70 0.95 7.89 10.56
C PRO A 70 2.26 7.41 11.20
N GLU A 71 2.36 6.13 11.55
CA GLU A 71 3.55 5.48 12.12
C GLU A 71 4.74 5.42 11.14
N LEU A 72 4.46 5.30 9.85
CA LEU A 72 5.46 5.32 8.78
C LEU A 72 5.80 6.73 8.35
N ARG A 73 4.80 7.61 8.24
CA ARG A 73 4.97 9.02 7.92
C ARG A 73 5.92 9.72 8.88
N ALA A 74 5.79 9.48 10.18
CA ALA A 74 6.68 10.07 11.19
C ALA A 74 8.14 9.63 11.04
N ARG A 75 8.38 8.43 10.49
CA ARG A 75 9.71 7.88 10.29
C ARG A 75 10.32 8.19 8.92
N LEU A 76 9.51 8.41 7.90
CA LEU A 76 9.95 8.82 6.56
C LEU A 76 10.22 10.33 6.44
N ALA A 77 9.78 11.13 7.42
CA ALA A 77 10.01 12.57 7.47
C ALA A 77 11.30 12.98 8.23
N ASN A 78 12.05 12.01 8.77
CA ASN A 78 13.34 12.17 9.46
C ASN A 78 14.45 11.54 8.62
#